data_AF-A0A1S3DGE5-F1
#
_entry.id   AF-A0A1S3DGE5-F1
#
_cell.length_a   1.000
_cell.length_b   1.000
_cell.length_c   1.000
_cell.angle_alpha   90.00
_cell.angle_beta   90.00
_cell.angle_gamma   90.00
#
_symmetry.space_group_name_H-M   'P 1'
#
loop_
_entity.id
_entity.type
_entity.pdbx_description
1 polymer ?
#
loop_
_entity_poly.entity_id
_entity_poly.type
_entity_poly.pdbx_seq_one_letter_code
_entity_poly.pdbx_strand_id
1 'polypeptide(L)'
;METPISTNQRREDDRVTYINKGQFYGITMEYIPDPDKPLKSQTVKSIVMLMFREEKSPEDEIKAWQFWHSRQHSVKQRILDADTKNSVGLVGCIEEISHNAIAVYWNPLESPAKINIAVQCLSTDFSSQKGVKGLPLHVQIDTYDDPREGPVLHRAYVQLKVFCDKGAERKTRDEERRAAKRKMTATGRKKMDELYHPPCERSEFYTMADTTKPPVLFSPAEDIDKLASMELGFYGHEDTSSLSNGETGGSIKHGGGGGSPFLIHSKPPGTPTPPTLKFHNHFPPDTHSDKKELEQVGLTTDGTVFSSLPLKRPKLMPPLNERVMLYVRQESDEIYTPLHVSPPTTQGLLNADYCQDG
;
A
#
# COMPACT_ATOMS: atom_id res chain seq x y z
N MET A 1 0.26 -2.40 -12.87
CA MET A 1 1.10 -3.30 -12.05
C MET A 1 0.73 -4.74 -12.36
N GLU A 2 1.69 -5.61 -12.65
CA GLU A 2 1.48 -7.00 -13.06
C GLU A 2 1.18 -7.91 -11.86
N THR A 3 0.05 -7.66 -11.19
CA THR A 3 -0.46 -8.47 -10.08
C THR A 3 -1.96 -8.23 -9.95
N PRO A 4 -2.75 -9.23 -9.51
CA PRO A 4 -4.19 -9.08 -9.39
C PRO A 4 -4.61 -8.22 -8.20
N ILE A 5 -5.82 -7.66 -8.30
CA ILE A 5 -6.48 -6.91 -7.23
C ILE A 5 -7.31 -7.82 -6.30
N SER A 6 -7.65 -7.32 -5.11
CA SER A 6 -8.66 -7.92 -4.25
C SER A 6 -10.05 -7.89 -4.90
N THR A 7 -10.75 -9.01 -4.83
CA THR A 7 -12.15 -9.15 -5.31
C THR A 7 -13.18 -9.00 -4.19
N ASN A 8 -12.72 -8.76 -2.95
CA ASN A 8 -13.58 -8.45 -1.80
C ASN A 8 -13.64 -6.97 -1.45
N GLN A 9 -12.94 -6.13 -2.21
CA GLN A 9 -13.03 -4.69 -2.06
C GLN A 9 -14.31 -4.19 -2.71
N ARG A 10 -15.07 -3.38 -1.97
CA ARG A 10 -16.32 -2.81 -2.50
C ARG A 10 -16.04 -1.73 -3.54
N ARG A 11 -16.98 -1.48 -4.45
CA ARG A 11 -16.79 -0.52 -5.54
C ARG A 11 -16.72 0.93 -5.09
N GLU A 12 -17.31 1.25 -3.94
CA GLU A 12 -17.20 2.57 -3.31
C GLU A 12 -15.79 2.87 -2.77
N ASP A 13 -14.96 1.84 -2.58
CA ASP A 13 -13.59 1.98 -2.10
C ASP A 13 -12.61 1.79 -3.26
N ASP A 14 -11.41 2.37 -3.11
CA ASP A 14 -10.30 2.16 -4.03
C ASP A 14 -9.89 0.67 -4.07
N ARG A 15 -9.48 0.19 -5.25
CA ARG A 15 -8.94 -1.16 -5.42
C ARG A 15 -7.67 -1.35 -4.58
N VAL A 16 -7.58 -2.50 -3.91
CA VAL A 16 -6.40 -2.90 -3.14
C VAL A 16 -5.66 -4.02 -3.85
N THR A 17 -4.36 -3.88 -3.97
CA THR A 17 -3.46 -4.87 -4.57
C THR A 17 -2.67 -5.60 -3.50
N TYR A 18 -2.61 -6.92 -3.58
CA TYR A 18 -1.83 -7.73 -2.65
C TYR A 18 -0.47 -8.05 -3.25
N ILE A 19 0.59 -7.76 -2.48
CA ILE A 19 1.96 -8.07 -2.88
C ILE A 19 2.71 -8.73 -1.72
N ASN A 20 3.79 -9.44 -2.05
CA ASN A 20 4.67 -10.04 -1.07
C ASN A 20 5.93 -9.20 -0.91
N LYS A 21 6.38 -9.08 0.35
CA LYS A 21 7.64 -8.41 0.70
C LYS A 21 8.81 -9.03 -0.07
N GLY A 22 9.65 -8.18 -0.65
CA GLY A 22 10.87 -8.59 -1.35
C GLY A 22 10.67 -9.29 -2.69
N GLN A 23 9.42 -9.51 -3.11
CA GLN A 23 9.12 -10.00 -4.45
C GLN A 23 9.05 -8.82 -5.43
N PHE A 24 9.64 -8.98 -6.61
CA PHE A 24 9.58 -7.98 -7.67
C PHE A 24 8.26 -8.05 -8.43
N TYR A 25 7.67 -6.87 -8.68
CA TYR A 25 6.47 -6.69 -9.46
C TYR A 25 6.68 -5.63 -10.54
N GLY A 26 6.28 -5.93 -11.77
CA GLY A 26 6.37 -5.02 -12.90
C GLY A 26 5.32 -3.91 -12.85
N ILE A 27 5.78 -2.67 -13.02
CA ILE A 27 4.95 -1.49 -13.31
C ILE A 27 5.28 -1.05 -14.73
N THR A 28 4.26 -0.96 -15.56
CA THR A 28 4.36 -0.40 -16.91
C THR A 28 3.80 1.02 -16.89
N MET A 29 4.57 1.95 -17.43
CA MET A 29 4.19 3.35 -17.65
C MET A 29 4.06 3.55 -19.15
N GLU A 30 2.91 4.05 -19.58
CA GLU A 30 2.57 4.29 -20.98
C GLU A 30 1.99 5.70 -21.10
N TYR A 31 2.33 6.39 -22.18
CA TYR A 31 1.81 7.70 -22.47
C TYR A 31 0.60 7.62 -23.38
N ILE A 32 -0.50 8.23 -22.94
CA ILE A 32 -1.70 8.42 -23.75
C ILE A 32 -1.68 9.87 -24.21
N PRO A 33 -1.52 10.14 -25.53
CA PRO A 33 -1.46 11.50 -26.05
C PRO A 33 -2.72 12.31 -25.71
N ASP A 34 -2.52 13.51 -25.18
CA ASP A 34 -3.56 14.51 -24.97
C ASP A 34 -3.32 15.65 -25.98
N PRO A 35 -4.18 15.84 -27.00
CA PRO A 35 -4.03 16.90 -27.99
C PRO A 35 -3.98 18.31 -27.38
N ASP A 36 -4.63 18.52 -26.24
CA ASP A 36 -4.68 19.83 -25.56
C ASP A 36 -3.45 20.05 -24.66
N LYS A 37 -2.74 18.98 -24.31
CA LYS A 37 -1.58 18.98 -23.40
C LYS A 37 -0.45 18.11 -23.94
N PRO A 38 0.16 18.47 -25.07
CA PRO A 38 1.29 17.73 -25.61
C PRO A 38 2.50 17.84 -24.66
N LEU A 39 3.30 16.77 -24.60
CA LEU A 39 4.59 16.80 -23.93
C LEU A 39 5.53 17.79 -24.62
N LYS A 40 6.32 18.52 -23.82
CA LYS A 40 7.30 19.48 -24.33
C LYS A 40 8.67 18.85 -24.48
N SER A 41 8.97 17.85 -23.65
CA SER A 41 10.24 17.14 -23.65
C SER A 41 10.10 15.75 -24.28
N GLN A 42 11.16 15.27 -24.92
CA GLN A 42 11.25 13.87 -25.35
C GLN A 42 11.44 12.91 -24.18
N THR A 43 12.20 13.32 -23.16
CA THR A 43 12.46 12.51 -21.97
C THR A 43 11.70 13.09 -20.80
N VAL A 44 10.90 12.26 -20.13
CA VAL A 44 10.21 12.62 -18.88
C VAL A 44 10.92 11.98 -17.70
N LYS A 45 10.73 12.54 -16.51
CA LYS A 45 11.18 11.96 -15.23
C LYS A 45 9.97 11.42 -14.49
N SER A 46 10.01 10.17 -14.05
CA SER A 46 9.00 9.59 -13.16
C SER A 46 9.64 9.18 -11.83
N ILE A 47 9.10 9.69 -10.74
CA ILE A 47 9.50 9.32 -9.38
C ILE A 47 8.51 8.30 -8.85
N VAL A 48 8.97 7.09 -8.54
CA VAL A 48 8.19 6.00 -7.98
C VAL A 48 8.46 5.93 -6.47
N MET A 49 7.40 6.04 -5.66
CA MET A 49 7.48 6.17 -4.20
C MET A 49 6.54 5.20 -3.50
N LEU A 50 6.94 4.67 -2.34
CA LEU A 50 6.03 4.03 -1.41
C LEU A 50 5.62 5.02 -0.31
N MET A 51 4.32 5.22 -0.16
CA MET A 51 3.72 6.25 0.70
C MET A 51 2.65 5.66 1.63
N PHE A 52 2.37 6.32 2.75
CA PHE A 52 1.20 6.01 3.56
C PHE A 52 -0.06 6.58 2.90
N ARG A 53 -1.17 5.83 2.92
CA ARG A 53 -2.45 6.30 2.33
C ARG A 53 -3.31 7.11 3.29
N GLU A 54 -3.20 6.84 4.59
CA GLU A 54 -3.89 7.60 5.64
C GLU A 54 -3.34 9.02 5.73
N GLU A 55 -4.23 9.99 5.99
CA GLU A 55 -3.83 11.37 6.27
C GLU A 55 -3.12 11.43 7.62
N LYS A 56 -1.80 11.28 7.59
CA LYS A 56 -0.89 11.59 8.69
C LYS A 56 -0.17 12.89 8.38
N SER A 57 0.34 13.55 9.41
CA SER A 57 1.27 14.65 9.21
C SER A 57 2.59 14.10 8.65
N PRO A 58 3.36 14.90 7.89
CA PRO A 58 4.69 14.49 7.41
C PRO A 58 5.59 13.97 8.53
N GLU A 59 5.53 14.59 9.71
CA GLU A 59 6.33 14.22 10.88
C GLU A 59 5.99 12.81 11.38
N ASP A 60 4.69 12.45 11.37
CA ASP A 60 4.25 11.13 11.80
C ASP A 60 4.56 10.04 10.77
N GLU A 61 4.53 10.37 9.48
CA GLU A 61 5.03 9.48 8.43
C GLU A 61 6.54 9.22 8.60
N ILE A 62 7.34 10.26 8.84
CA ILE A 62 8.78 10.12 9.09
C ILE A 62 9.04 9.26 10.34
N LYS A 63 8.33 9.48 11.46
CA LYS A 63 8.46 8.63 12.66
C LYS A 63 8.13 7.16 12.37
N ALA A 64 7.09 6.90 11.56
CA ALA A 64 6.74 5.54 11.17
C ALA A 64 7.84 4.88 10.31
N TRP A 65 8.42 5.63 9.37
CA TRP A 65 9.57 5.15 8.58
C TRP A 65 10.80 4.91 9.44
N GLN A 66 11.13 5.80 10.36
CA GLN A 66 12.22 5.63 11.33
C GLN A 66 12.00 4.40 12.21
N PHE A 67 10.78 4.19 12.70
CA PHE A 67 10.42 3.01 13.49
C PHE A 67 10.52 1.71 12.69
N TRP A 68 10.22 1.74 11.39
CA TRP A 68 10.48 0.61 10.50
C TRP A 68 11.99 0.38 10.31
N HIS A 69 12.73 1.44 10.00
CA HIS A 69 14.15 1.38 9.67
C HIS A 69 15.01 0.91 10.85
N SER A 70 14.71 1.36 12.07
CA SER A 70 15.45 0.99 13.30
C SER A 70 15.38 -0.51 13.65
N ARG A 71 14.47 -1.26 13.02
CA ARG A 71 14.35 -2.72 13.18
C ARG A 71 14.95 -3.51 12.03
N GLN A 72 15.52 -2.85 11.03
CA GLN A 72 16.21 -3.53 9.95
C GLN A 72 17.61 -3.94 10.41
N HIS A 73 18.09 -5.09 9.91
CA HIS A 73 19.43 -5.59 10.22
C HIS A 73 20.56 -4.76 9.60
N SER A 74 20.24 -3.90 8.63
CA SER A 74 21.19 -3.04 7.95
C SER A 74 20.62 -1.64 7.82
N VAL A 75 21.46 -0.64 8.11
CA VAL A 75 21.14 0.77 7.84
C VAL A 75 20.96 1.03 6.34
N LYS A 76 21.54 0.20 5.48
CA LYS A 76 21.40 0.27 4.02
C LYS A 76 20.09 -0.35 3.51
N GLN A 77 19.28 -0.95 4.38
CA GLN A 77 18.02 -1.57 3.97
C GLN A 77 17.03 -0.50 3.49
N ARG A 78 16.72 -0.54 2.20
CA ARG A 78 15.74 0.33 1.55
C ARG A 78 14.33 -0.18 1.78
N ILE A 79 13.36 0.72 1.66
CA ILE A 79 11.92 0.45 1.71
C ILE A 79 11.42 0.01 0.33
N LEU A 80 11.97 0.63 -0.72
CA LEU A 80 11.63 0.38 -2.12
C LEU A 80 12.91 0.09 -2.91
N ASP A 81 12.99 -1.12 -3.46
CA ASP A 81 14.07 -1.58 -4.33
C ASP A 81 13.61 -1.65 -5.79
N ALA A 82 14.57 -1.52 -6.71
CA ALA A 82 14.36 -1.65 -8.14
C ALA A 82 15.27 -2.73 -8.75
N ASP A 83 14.73 -3.56 -9.63
CA ASP A 83 15.52 -4.49 -10.41
C ASP A 83 15.96 -3.81 -11.71
N THR A 84 17.20 -3.35 -11.71
CA THR A 84 17.82 -2.65 -12.85
C THR A 84 18.00 -3.54 -14.08
N LYS A 85 18.10 -4.86 -13.92
CA LYS A 85 18.38 -5.78 -15.03
C LYS A 85 17.12 -6.14 -15.82
N ASN A 86 15.99 -6.28 -15.12
CA ASN A 86 14.72 -6.65 -15.74
C ASN A 86 13.83 -5.45 -16.09
N SER A 87 14.25 -4.22 -15.74
CA SER A 87 13.58 -2.99 -16.14
C SER A 87 14.01 -2.57 -17.55
N VAL A 88 13.06 -2.09 -18.37
CA VAL A 88 13.27 -1.80 -19.81
C VAL A 88 12.56 -0.50 -20.22
N GLY A 89 12.97 0.09 -21.34
CA GLY A 89 12.40 1.35 -21.84
C GLY A 89 12.85 2.58 -21.05
N LEU A 90 13.93 2.46 -20.26
CA LEU A 90 14.50 3.55 -19.48
C LEU A 90 15.65 4.24 -20.23
N VAL A 91 15.78 5.54 -20.04
CA VAL A 91 16.89 6.37 -20.49
C VAL A 91 17.84 6.58 -19.29
N GLY A 92 19.03 5.99 -19.33
CA GLY A 92 19.99 6.09 -18.22
C GLY A 92 19.75 5.10 -17.09
N CYS A 93 20.35 5.34 -15.93
CA CYS A 93 20.23 4.49 -14.75
C CYS A 93 19.00 4.83 -13.90
N ILE A 94 18.57 3.86 -13.08
CA ILE A 94 17.61 4.12 -12.00
C ILE A 94 18.34 4.85 -10.89
N GLU A 95 17.80 5.99 -10.46
CA GLU A 95 18.37 6.79 -9.38
C GLU A 95 17.65 6.52 -8.06
N GLU A 96 18.41 6.25 -7.02
CA GLU A 96 17.90 6.04 -5.67
C GLU A 96 17.84 7.37 -4.91
N ILE A 97 16.73 8.09 -5.01
CA ILE A 97 16.60 9.44 -4.44
C ILE A 97 16.36 9.46 -2.92
N SER A 98 15.72 8.41 -2.37
CA SER A 98 15.50 8.21 -0.94
C SER A 98 15.30 6.71 -0.66
N HIS A 99 15.15 6.28 0.60
CA HIS A 99 14.91 4.86 0.91
C HIS A 99 13.54 4.36 0.43
N ASN A 100 12.54 5.24 0.35
CA ASN A 100 11.18 4.92 -0.12
C ASN A 100 10.90 5.36 -1.56
N ALA A 101 11.89 5.90 -2.27
CA ALA A 101 11.69 6.45 -3.60
C ALA A 101 12.86 6.21 -4.56
N ILE A 102 12.53 6.08 -5.83
CA ILE A 102 13.45 5.96 -6.95
C ILE A 102 12.98 6.87 -8.08
N ALA A 103 13.92 7.39 -8.87
CA ALA A 103 13.62 8.14 -10.08
C ALA A 103 14.06 7.35 -11.32
N VAL A 104 13.25 7.41 -12.36
CA VAL A 104 13.55 6.87 -13.68
C VAL A 104 13.26 7.90 -14.75
N TYR A 105 14.01 7.81 -15.84
CA TYR A 105 13.84 8.66 -17.00
C TYR A 105 13.47 7.77 -18.17
N TRP A 106 12.54 8.22 -19.02
CA TRP A 106 12.07 7.42 -20.15
C TRP A 106 11.52 8.32 -21.25
N ASN A 107 11.46 7.79 -22.47
CA ASN A 107 10.93 8.49 -23.64
C ASN A 107 9.52 7.96 -23.99
N PRO A 108 8.45 8.64 -23.53
CA PRO A 108 7.07 8.20 -23.76
C PRO A 108 6.64 8.18 -25.24
N LEU A 109 7.34 8.91 -26.11
CA LEU A 109 7.06 8.95 -27.55
C LEU A 109 7.74 7.80 -28.31
N GLU A 110 8.71 7.12 -27.69
CA GLU A 110 9.46 6.02 -28.28
C GLU A 110 8.94 4.66 -27.84
N SER A 111 8.78 4.44 -26.52
CA SER A 111 8.26 3.18 -25.99
C SER A 111 7.70 3.32 -24.57
N PRO A 112 6.80 2.41 -24.14
CA PRO A 112 6.45 2.27 -22.75
C PRO A 112 7.66 1.90 -21.89
N ALA A 113 7.71 2.42 -20.67
CA ALA A 113 8.71 2.04 -19.69
C ALA A 113 8.17 0.94 -18.77
N LYS A 114 9.00 -0.08 -18.47
CA LYS A 114 8.69 -1.09 -17.45
C LYS A 114 9.74 -1.06 -16.36
N ILE A 115 9.30 -0.84 -15.13
CA ILE A 115 10.14 -0.90 -13.94
C ILE A 115 9.68 -2.04 -13.03
N ASN A 116 10.61 -2.86 -12.55
CA ASN A 116 10.31 -3.91 -11.58
C ASN A 116 10.73 -3.44 -10.19
N ILE A 117 9.77 -3.38 -9.27
CA ILE A 117 10.00 -2.89 -7.91
C ILE A 117 9.73 -3.98 -6.87
N ALA A 118 10.44 -3.93 -5.75
CA ALA A 118 10.16 -4.74 -4.57
C ALA A 118 9.94 -3.84 -3.35
N VAL A 119 8.86 -4.11 -2.62
CA VAL A 119 8.56 -3.42 -1.35
C VAL A 119 9.08 -4.25 -0.18
N GLN A 120 9.82 -3.61 0.73
CA GLN A 120 10.56 -4.30 1.78
C GLN A 120 9.91 -4.24 3.16
N CYS A 121 8.81 -3.49 3.31
CA CYS A 121 8.03 -3.41 4.54
C CYS A 121 6.72 -4.19 4.44
N LEU A 122 6.27 -4.79 5.55
CA LEU A 122 4.92 -5.31 5.68
C LEU A 122 3.97 -4.17 6.06
N SER A 123 2.70 -4.26 5.67
CA SER A 123 1.68 -3.31 6.13
C SER A 123 1.56 -3.29 7.67
N THR A 124 1.90 -4.39 8.35
CA THR A 124 1.86 -4.50 9.82
C THR A 124 3.16 -4.09 10.51
N ASP A 125 4.22 -3.75 9.77
CA ASP A 125 5.50 -3.49 10.42
C ASP A 125 5.44 -2.22 11.28
N PHE A 126 4.62 -1.24 10.97
CA PHE A 126 4.64 0.08 11.62
C PHE A 126 4.02 0.14 13.03
N SER A 127 3.85 -1.00 13.70
CA SER A 127 3.46 -1.10 15.11
C SER A 127 4.10 -2.33 15.77
N SER A 128 4.42 -2.23 17.06
CA SER A 128 4.85 -3.38 17.88
C SER A 128 3.70 -4.26 18.35
N GLN A 129 2.46 -3.78 18.22
CA GLN A 129 1.29 -4.48 18.74
C GLN A 129 0.95 -5.68 17.84
N LYS A 130 0.86 -6.87 18.44
CA LYS A 130 0.49 -8.08 17.71
C LYS A 130 -1.00 -8.04 17.33
N GLY A 131 -1.34 -8.57 16.16
CA GLY A 131 -2.73 -8.68 15.70
C GLY A 131 -3.35 -7.37 15.20
N VAL A 132 -2.56 -6.31 14.98
CA VAL A 132 -3.06 -5.06 14.43
C VAL A 132 -3.47 -5.20 12.96
N LYS A 133 -4.43 -4.36 12.56
CA LYS A 133 -4.69 -4.12 11.14
C LYS A 133 -3.49 -3.37 10.57
N GLY A 134 -2.85 -3.92 9.55
CA GLY A 134 -1.74 -3.25 8.88
C GLY A 134 -2.17 -1.90 8.30
N LEU A 135 -1.25 -0.93 8.30
CA LEU A 135 -1.45 0.39 7.74
C LEU A 135 -1.64 0.30 6.22
N PRO A 136 -2.53 1.14 5.65
CA PRO A 136 -2.72 1.22 4.22
C PRO A 136 -1.53 1.95 3.58
N LEU A 137 -0.91 1.28 2.61
CA LEU A 137 0.20 1.81 1.83
C LEU A 137 -0.27 2.02 0.40
N HIS A 138 0.42 2.87 -0.35
CA HIS A 138 0.26 2.93 -1.80
C HIS A 138 1.60 3.22 -2.47
N VAL A 139 1.77 2.72 -3.69
CA VAL A 139 2.82 3.23 -4.56
C VAL A 139 2.27 4.45 -5.29
N GLN A 140 2.96 5.57 -5.18
CA GLN A 140 2.68 6.81 -5.90
C GLN A 140 3.72 6.99 -7.01
N ILE A 141 3.30 7.49 -8.17
CA ILE A 141 4.17 7.85 -9.28
C ILE A 141 3.89 9.30 -9.65
N ASP A 142 4.90 10.14 -9.49
CA ASP A 142 4.88 11.54 -9.96
C ASP A 142 5.69 11.63 -11.25
N THR A 143 5.07 12.09 -12.33
CA THR A 143 5.73 12.27 -13.62
C THR A 143 5.88 13.76 -13.93
N TYR A 144 7.06 14.14 -14.40
CA TYR A 144 7.48 15.50 -14.73
C TYR A 144 7.85 15.55 -16.21
N ASP A 145 7.33 16.55 -16.93
CA ASP A 145 7.65 16.80 -18.34
C ASP A 145 9.10 17.26 -18.51
N ASP A 146 9.58 18.19 -17.66
CA ASP A 146 10.99 18.59 -17.64
C ASP A 146 11.76 17.82 -16.56
N PRO A 147 12.77 17.02 -16.92
CA PRO A 147 13.63 16.30 -15.98
C PRO A 147 14.42 17.18 -15.01
N ARG A 148 14.63 18.45 -15.35
CA ARG A 148 15.51 19.36 -14.60
C ARG A 148 14.80 19.92 -13.38
N GLU A 149 13.63 20.53 -13.54
CA GLU A 149 12.66 20.88 -12.48
C GLU A 149 11.34 21.32 -13.11
N GLY A 150 10.21 21.12 -12.41
CA GLY A 150 8.90 21.56 -12.86
C GLY A 150 7.75 21.07 -11.97
N PRO A 151 6.52 21.56 -12.17
CA PRO A 151 5.36 21.01 -11.49
C PRO A 151 5.13 19.55 -11.93
N VAL A 152 4.54 18.76 -11.04
CA VAL A 152 4.11 17.40 -11.37
C VAL A 152 3.07 17.48 -12.49
N LEU A 153 3.40 16.90 -13.65
CA LEU A 153 2.52 16.83 -14.81
C LEU A 153 1.36 15.86 -14.54
N HIS A 154 1.69 14.70 -13.97
CA HIS A 154 0.73 13.65 -13.67
C HIS A 154 1.13 12.94 -12.39
N ARG A 155 0.14 12.67 -11.53
CA ARG A 155 0.31 11.88 -10.32
C ARG A 155 -0.65 10.71 -10.35
N ALA A 156 -0.14 9.52 -10.09
CA ALA A 156 -0.95 8.30 -10.03
C ALA A 156 -0.61 7.46 -8.80
N TYR A 157 -1.54 6.64 -8.33
CA TYR A 157 -1.28 5.71 -7.23
C TYR A 157 -1.97 4.36 -7.37
N VAL A 158 -1.42 3.35 -6.70
CA VAL A 158 -2.06 2.04 -6.50
C VAL A 158 -2.00 1.66 -5.02
N GLN A 159 -3.14 1.33 -4.43
CA GLN A 159 -3.16 0.90 -3.03
C GLN A 159 -2.59 -0.50 -2.87
N LEU A 160 -1.74 -0.67 -1.86
CA LEU A 160 -1.03 -1.91 -1.57
C LEU A 160 -1.36 -2.42 -0.17
N LYS A 161 -1.44 -3.74 -0.07
CA LYS A 161 -1.29 -4.47 1.19
C LYS A 161 -0.17 -5.49 1.04
N VAL A 162 0.85 -5.34 1.87
CA VAL A 162 2.10 -6.11 1.74
C VAL A 162 2.11 -7.21 2.78
N PHE A 163 2.37 -8.43 2.32
CA PHE A 163 2.38 -9.65 3.12
C PHE A 163 3.78 -10.28 3.15
N CYS A 164 4.03 -11.11 4.15
CA CYS A 164 5.21 -11.97 4.17
C CYS A 164 4.98 -13.26 3.38
N ASP A 165 6.08 -13.86 2.91
CA ASP A 165 6.11 -15.13 2.22
C ASP A 165 5.13 -15.17 1.02
N LYS A 166 4.27 -16.19 0.96
CA LYS A 166 3.17 -16.34 0.00
C LYS A 166 1.84 -15.81 0.54
N GLY A 167 1.89 -14.75 1.34
CA GLY A 167 0.73 -14.23 2.06
C GLY A 167 -0.29 -13.57 1.15
N ALA A 168 0.15 -12.89 0.09
CA ALA A 168 -0.75 -12.34 -0.93
C ALA A 168 -1.56 -13.45 -1.61
N GLU A 169 -0.92 -14.52 -2.06
CA GLU A 169 -1.59 -15.65 -2.72
C GLU A 169 -2.55 -16.37 -1.77
N ARG A 170 -2.14 -16.61 -0.52
CA ARG A 170 -3.03 -17.18 0.52
C ARG A 170 -4.26 -16.31 0.71
N LYS A 171 -4.07 -14.99 0.78
CA LYS A 171 -5.16 -14.04 0.96
C LYS A 171 -6.12 -14.10 -0.24
N THR A 172 -5.64 -13.99 -1.47
CA THR A 172 -6.48 -14.08 -2.69
C THR A 172 -7.29 -15.36 -2.75
N ARG A 173 -6.66 -16.53 -2.52
CA ARG A 173 -7.36 -17.83 -2.50
C ARG A 173 -8.45 -17.88 -1.43
N ASP A 174 -8.20 -17.32 -0.26
CA ASP A 174 -9.17 -17.26 0.83
C ASP A 174 -10.35 -16.31 0.51
N GLU A 175 -10.14 -15.29 -0.32
CA GLU A 175 -11.19 -14.41 -0.85
C GLU A 175 -12.05 -15.13 -1.89
N GLU A 176 -11.43 -15.83 -2.83
CA GLU A 176 -12.09 -16.65 -3.84
C GLU A 176 -12.98 -17.73 -3.22
N ARG A 177 -12.46 -18.45 -2.21
CA ARG A 177 -13.24 -19.45 -1.46
C ARG A 177 -14.47 -18.85 -0.80
N ARG A 178 -14.35 -17.64 -0.21
CA ARG A 178 -15.48 -16.93 0.40
C ARG A 178 -16.47 -16.43 -0.66
N ALA A 179 -16.00 -15.94 -1.79
CA ALA A 179 -16.84 -15.53 -2.91
C ALA A 179 -17.64 -16.73 -3.47
N ALA A 180 -16.98 -17.87 -3.71
CA ALA A 180 -17.63 -19.10 -4.16
C ALA A 180 -18.72 -19.58 -3.19
N LYS A 181 -18.44 -19.56 -1.88
CA LYS A 181 -19.44 -19.91 -0.85
C LYS A 181 -20.67 -18.98 -0.90
N ARG A 182 -20.47 -17.66 -1.04
CA ARG A 182 -21.57 -16.69 -1.17
C ARG A 182 -22.42 -16.94 -2.41
N LYS A 183 -21.79 -17.32 -3.54
CA LYS A 183 -22.48 -17.62 -4.80
C LYS A 183 -23.39 -18.85 -4.73
N MET A 184 -23.06 -19.83 -3.87
CA MET A 184 -23.84 -21.06 -3.74
C MET A 184 -25.08 -20.92 -2.83
N THR A 185 -25.12 -19.92 -1.95
CA THR A 185 -26.19 -19.77 -0.95
C THR A 185 -27.23 -18.69 -1.25
N ALA A 186 -27.07 -17.86 -2.30
CA ALA A 186 -27.89 -16.68 -2.52
C ALA A 186 -28.84 -16.78 -3.74
N THR A 187 -30.14 -16.88 -3.50
CA THR A 187 -31.23 -16.65 -4.47
C THR A 187 -31.38 -15.15 -4.75
N GLY A 188 -30.43 -14.54 -5.48
CA GLY A 188 -30.44 -13.08 -5.73
C GLY A 188 -29.25 -12.56 -6.55
N ARG A 189 -28.74 -13.41 -7.46
CA ARG A 189 -27.43 -13.34 -8.14
C ARG A 189 -26.94 -11.99 -8.65
N LYS A 190 -27.80 -11.08 -9.13
CA LYS A 190 -27.33 -9.87 -9.84
C LYS A 190 -26.90 -8.72 -8.92
N LYS A 191 -27.52 -8.55 -7.74
CA LYS A 191 -27.28 -7.36 -6.89
C LYS A 191 -25.99 -7.40 -6.07
N MET A 192 -25.43 -8.59 -5.79
CA MET A 192 -24.25 -8.72 -4.91
C MET A 192 -22.91 -8.63 -5.65
N ASP A 193 -22.84 -9.15 -6.88
CA ASP A 193 -21.60 -9.09 -7.69
C ASP A 193 -21.32 -7.67 -8.21
N GLU A 194 -22.33 -6.81 -8.27
CA GLU A 194 -22.18 -5.37 -8.56
C GLU A 194 -21.58 -4.57 -7.39
N LEU A 195 -21.57 -5.12 -6.16
CA LEU A 195 -21.05 -4.41 -4.98
C LEU A 195 -19.53 -4.41 -4.91
N TYR A 196 -18.86 -5.37 -5.56
CA TYR A 196 -17.42 -5.57 -5.47
C TYR A 196 -16.73 -5.28 -6.80
N HIS A 197 -15.43 -4.95 -6.73
CA HIS A 197 -14.61 -4.82 -7.93
C HIS A 197 -14.54 -6.16 -8.69
N PRO A 198 -14.70 -6.16 -10.03
CA PRO A 198 -14.53 -7.36 -10.81
C PRO A 198 -13.07 -7.85 -10.72
N PRO A 199 -12.81 -9.16 -10.87
CA PRO A 199 -11.45 -9.67 -10.96
C PRO A 199 -10.68 -8.95 -12.06
N CYS A 200 -9.45 -8.53 -11.74
CA CYS A 200 -8.53 -7.93 -12.70
C CYS A 200 -7.15 -8.56 -12.52
N GLU A 201 -6.52 -8.96 -13.63
CA GLU A 201 -5.19 -9.58 -13.63
C GLU A 201 -4.07 -8.57 -13.38
N ARG A 202 -4.34 -7.29 -13.64
CA ARG A 202 -3.40 -6.19 -13.47
C ARG A 202 -4.05 -5.05 -12.68
N SER A 203 -3.33 -4.54 -11.69
CA SER A 203 -3.77 -3.34 -10.98
C SER A 203 -3.46 -2.09 -11.80
N GLU A 204 -4.50 -1.34 -12.13
CA GLU A 204 -4.39 -0.01 -12.73
C GLU A 204 -4.13 1.04 -11.65
N PHE A 205 -3.36 2.06 -12.01
CA PHE A 205 -3.13 3.20 -11.15
C PHE A 205 -4.28 4.20 -11.28
N TYR A 206 -4.73 4.74 -10.16
CA TYR A 206 -5.69 5.84 -10.11
C TYR A 206 -4.95 7.17 -10.31
N THR A 207 -5.52 8.06 -11.11
CA THR A 207 -5.00 9.43 -11.23
C THR A 207 -5.38 10.24 -9.99
N MET A 208 -4.45 11.02 -9.45
CA MET A 208 -4.69 11.96 -8.35
C MET A 208 -4.93 13.37 -8.90
N ALA A 209 -5.97 14.04 -8.42
CA ALA A 209 -6.26 15.41 -8.79
C ALA A 209 -5.27 16.41 -8.17
N ASP A 210 -4.81 16.15 -6.94
CA ASP A 210 -3.83 17.00 -6.26
C ASP A 210 -2.39 16.62 -6.63
N THR A 211 -1.77 17.50 -7.43
CA THR A 211 -0.38 17.41 -7.86
C THR A 211 0.55 18.35 -7.09
N THR A 212 0.01 19.11 -6.13
CA THR A 212 0.74 20.17 -5.40
C THR A 212 1.28 19.72 -4.06
N LYS A 213 0.62 18.76 -3.40
CA LYS A 213 1.11 18.19 -2.13
C LYS A 213 2.49 17.55 -2.36
N PRO A 214 3.54 17.95 -1.61
CA PRO A 214 4.85 17.33 -1.73
C PRO A 214 4.84 15.92 -1.11
N PRO A 215 5.58 14.95 -1.70
CA PRO A 215 5.72 13.62 -1.11
C PRO A 215 6.64 13.65 0.12
N VAL A 216 6.34 12.81 1.11
CA VAL A 216 7.21 12.58 2.27
C VAL A 216 8.30 11.57 1.90
N LEU A 217 9.49 12.06 1.60
CA LEU A 217 10.66 11.23 1.32
C LEU A 217 11.41 10.92 2.60
N PHE A 218 11.78 9.65 2.77
CA PHE A 218 12.54 9.19 3.92
C PHE A 218 13.96 8.83 3.51
N SER A 219 14.92 9.53 4.12
CA SER A 219 16.32 9.14 4.17
C SER A 219 16.72 9.06 5.65
N PRO A 220 17.24 7.92 6.14
CA PRO A 220 17.74 7.85 7.51
C PRO A 220 18.87 8.87 7.65
N ALA A 221 18.88 9.61 8.76
CA ALA A 221 19.95 10.56 9.01
C ALA A 221 21.29 9.81 9.02
N GLU A 222 22.21 10.19 8.14
CA GLU A 222 23.57 9.62 8.04
C GLU A 222 24.46 10.00 9.26
N ASP A 223 23.93 10.79 10.20
CA ASP A 223 24.73 11.48 11.22
C ASP A 223 25.11 10.66 12.46
N ILE A 224 24.65 9.41 12.62
CA ILE A 224 25.08 8.60 13.79
C ILE A 224 26.58 8.24 13.69
N ASP A 225 27.09 7.99 12.48
CA ASP A 225 28.51 7.66 12.29
C ASP A 225 29.42 8.91 12.37
N LYS A 226 28.92 10.10 12.02
CA LYS A 226 29.64 11.37 12.18
C LYS A 226 29.67 11.87 13.64
N LEU A 227 28.61 11.63 14.42
CA LEU A 227 28.63 11.95 15.85
C LEU A 227 29.53 10.99 16.64
N ALA A 228 29.48 9.69 16.37
CA ALA A 228 30.34 8.72 17.07
C ALA A 228 31.85 8.94 16.80
N SER A 229 32.20 9.49 15.64
CA SER A 229 33.59 9.82 15.28
C SER A 229 34.06 11.19 15.78
N MET A 230 33.15 12.12 16.12
CA MET A 230 33.50 13.38 16.80
C MET A 230 33.52 13.26 18.34
N GLU A 231 32.85 12.26 18.92
CA GLU A 231 32.73 12.12 20.39
C GLU A 231 33.83 11.24 21.03
N LEU A 232 34.63 10.50 20.24
CA LEU A 232 35.79 9.73 20.73
C LEU A 232 37.11 10.52 20.77
N GLY A 233 37.08 11.84 20.52
CA GLY A 233 38.26 12.70 20.52
C GLY A 233 38.43 13.58 21.77
N PHE A 234 37.56 13.50 22.77
CA PHE A 234 37.51 14.51 23.84
C PHE A 234 37.23 13.94 25.24
N TYR A 235 37.97 12.90 25.65
CA TYR A 235 38.16 12.63 27.09
C TYR A 235 39.63 12.27 27.35
N GLY A 236 40.40 13.29 27.72
CA GLY A 236 41.77 13.21 28.18
C GLY A 236 42.18 14.53 28.82
N HIS A 237 41.78 14.69 30.09
CA HIS A 237 42.22 15.62 31.15
C HIS A 237 42.96 16.91 30.78
N GLU A 238 42.57 18.02 31.43
CA GLU A 238 43.56 18.80 32.19
C GLU A 238 42.93 19.53 33.38
N ASP A 239 43.39 19.11 34.57
CA ASP A 239 43.27 19.83 35.83
C ASP A 239 44.33 20.93 35.91
N THR A 240 44.11 21.81 36.88
CA THR A 240 44.75 23.07 37.17
C THR A 240 46.27 23.08 37.43
N SER A 241 46.90 24.17 36.95
CA SER A 241 47.94 24.99 37.61
C SER A 241 49.43 24.57 37.66
N SER A 242 50.24 25.54 37.24
CA SER A 242 51.51 26.03 37.80
C SER A 242 52.86 25.31 37.56
N LEU A 243 53.70 26.04 36.81
CA LEU A 243 55.12 26.39 37.04
C LEU A 243 56.23 25.30 37.09
N SER A 244 57.18 25.53 36.17
CA SER A 244 58.65 25.54 36.34
C SER A 244 59.47 24.28 36.04
N ASN A 245 60.50 24.53 35.22
CA ASN A 245 61.85 23.97 35.14
C ASN A 245 62.10 22.45 35.11
N GLY A 246 63.00 22.05 34.22
CA GLY A 246 63.94 20.96 34.51
C GLY A 246 64.35 20.14 33.29
N GLU A 247 65.62 20.21 32.95
CA GLU A 247 66.30 19.51 31.87
C GLU A 247 66.42 17.98 32.05
N THR A 248 66.88 17.35 30.97
CA THR A 248 67.68 16.10 30.87
C THR A 248 66.97 14.75 30.68
N GLY A 249 67.19 14.19 29.49
CA GLY A 249 68.00 12.97 29.35
C GLY A 249 67.27 11.62 29.24
N GLY A 250 67.63 10.85 28.20
CA GLY A 250 67.77 9.39 28.34
C GLY A 250 66.83 8.48 27.55
N SER A 251 67.12 8.30 26.26
CA SER A 251 67.48 7.03 25.60
C SER A 251 66.90 5.65 26.05
N ILE A 252 66.60 4.84 25.02
CA ILE A 252 66.63 3.36 24.89
C ILE A 252 65.30 2.62 25.15
N LYS A 253 64.90 1.53 24.46
CA LYS A 253 65.05 0.89 23.14
C LYS A 253 64.48 -0.55 23.31
N HIS A 254 64.03 -1.17 22.22
CA HIS A 254 63.71 -2.61 22.04
C HIS A 254 62.40 -3.09 22.71
N GLY A 255 61.51 -3.82 22.04
CA GLY A 255 61.65 -4.93 21.07
C GLY A 255 60.91 -6.11 21.74
N GLY A 256 59.94 -6.82 21.19
CA GLY A 256 59.76 -7.42 19.89
C GLY A 256 59.22 -8.84 20.13
N GLY A 257 58.29 -9.32 19.29
CA GLY A 257 58.10 -10.76 19.05
C GLY A 257 57.06 -11.52 19.86
N GLY A 258 55.96 -11.87 19.19
CA GLY A 258 55.64 -13.27 18.87
C GLY A 258 54.77 -14.09 19.82
N GLY A 259 53.80 -14.82 19.25
CA GLY A 259 53.39 -16.14 19.73
C GLY A 259 51.91 -16.33 20.04
N SER A 260 51.20 -16.99 19.13
CA SER A 260 50.00 -17.78 19.42
C SER A 260 50.35 -18.97 20.33
N PRO A 261 49.39 -19.54 21.06
CA PRO A 261 49.12 -20.97 20.86
C PRO A 261 47.63 -21.38 20.91
N PHE A 262 47.35 -22.50 20.26
CA PHE A 262 46.16 -23.34 20.39
C PHE A 262 46.08 -24.02 21.76
N LEU A 263 44.87 -24.31 22.27
CA LEU A 263 44.60 -25.52 23.05
C LEU A 263 43.14 -26.00 22.90
N ILE A 264 43.01 -27.32 22.75
CA ILE A 264 41.83 -28.18 22.66
C ILE A 264 41.41 -28.60 24.08
N HIS A 265 40.11 -28.72 24.40
CA HIS A 265 39.59 -29.82 25.25
C HIS A 265 38.04 -29.93 25.35
N SER A 266 37.55 -31.12 24.98
CA SER A 266 36.52 -31.98 25.61
C SER A 266 35.25 -31.44 26.30
N LYS A 267 34.13 -32.06 25.90
CA LYS A 267 32.76 -32.11 26.49
C LYS A 267 32.72 -32.84 27.85
N PRO A 268 31.77 -32.49 28.74
CA PRO A 268 31.01 -33.51 29.50
C PRO A 268 29.47 -33.30 29.47
N PRO A 269 28.67 -34.28 29.95
CA PRO A 269 27.25 -34.45 29.58
C PRO A 269 26.24 -34.03 30.66
N GLY A 270 24.99 -33.78 30.22
CA GLY A 270 23.78 -34.02 31.02
C GLY A 270 23.10 -32.80 31.65
N THR A 271 22.05 -32.28 31.01
CA THR A 271 20.86 -31.67 31.65
C THR A 271 19.65 -31.71 30.69
N PRO A 272 18.40 -31.79 31.20
CA PRO A 272 17.26 -32.35 30.49
C PRO A 272 16.56 -31.36 29.55
N THR A 273 16.07 -31.89 28.42
CA THR A 273 15.20 -31.20 27.46
C THR A 273 13.78 -31.03 28.02
N PRO A 274 13.12 -29.86 27.86
CA PRO A 274 11.70 -29.73 28.16
C PRO A 274 10.85 -30.47 27.11
N PRO A 275 9.66 -30.99 27.47
CA PRO A 275 8.85 -31.81 26.58
C PRO A 275 8.32 -31.00 25.39
N THR A 276 8.61 -31.49 24.18
CA THR A 276 7.97 -31.03 22.95
C THR A 276 6.55 -31.57 22.90
N LEU A 277 5.56 -30.67 23.02
CA LEU A 277 4.16 -30.97 22.73
C LEU A 277 4.01 -31.26 21.23
N LYS A 278 3.93 -32.55 20.89
CA LYS A 278 3.53 -33.02 19.56
C LYS A 278 2.01 -32.94 19.46
N PHE A 279 1.49 -31.96 18.72
CA PHE A 279 0.09 -31.97 18.31
C PHE A 279 -0.10 -33.04 17.21
N HIS A 280 -0.52 -34.24 17.62
CA HIS A 280 -1.15 -35.20 16.72
C HIS A 280 -2.58 -34.73 16.47
N ASN A 281 -2.83 -34.06 15.35
CA ASN A 281 -4.20 -33.85 14.88
C ASN A 281 -4.73 -35.16 14.28
N HIS A 282 -5.33 -36.00 15.11
CA HIS A 282 -6.29 -37.01 14.66
C HIS A 282 -7.64 -36.29 14.43
N PHE A 283 -8.05 -36.19 13.16
CA PHE A 283 -9.44 -35.91 12.81
C PHE A 283 -10.26 -37.18 13.06
N PRO A 284 -11.43 -37.11 13.72
CA PRO A 284 -12.35 -38.23 13.77
C PRO A 284 -12.98 -38.45 12.38
N PRO A 285 -13.31 -39.69 11.99
CA PRO A 285 -13.96 -39.96 10.71
C PRO A 285 -15.43 -39.50 10.74
N ASP A 286 -15.86 -38.90 9.63
CA ASP A 286 -17.24 -38.51 9.38
C ASP A 286 -18.15 -39.75 9.39
N THR A 287 -19.15 -39.74 10.26
CA THR A 287 -20.25 -40.71 10.23
C THR A 287 -21.33 -40.20 9.29
N HIS A 288 -21.59 -41.00 8.26
CA HIS A 288 -22.70 -40.87 7.34
C HIS A 288 -24.02 -40.74 8.09
N SER A 289 -24.81 -39.72 7.75
CA SER A 289 -26.25 -39.70 8.01
C SER A 289 -26.96 -39.36 6.70
N ASP A 290 -27.56 -40.41 6.13
CA ASP A 290 -28.39 -40.39 4.93
C ASP A 290 -29.55 -39.39 5.08
N LYS A 291 -29.66 -38.47 4.11
CA LYS A 291 -30.92 -37.76 3.85
C LYS A 291 -31.67 -38.50 2.76
N LYS A 292 -32.74 -39.18 3.16
CA LYS A 292 -33.79 -39.67 2.26
C LYS A 292 -34.47 -38.48 1.58
N GLU A 293 -34.52 -38.55 0.25
CA GLU A 293 -35.47 -37.83 -0.60
C GLU A 293 -36.92 -38.09 -0.17
N LEU A 294 -37.76 -37.08 -0.27
CA LEU A 294 -39.15 -37.25 -0.68
C LEU A 294 -39.67 -35.95 -1.30
N GLU A 295 -39.96 -36.00 -2.60
CA GLU A 295 -40.73 -34.98 -3.30
C GLU A 295 -42.25 -35.20 -3.05
N GLN A 296 -42.93 -34.06 -2.81
CA GLN A 296 -44.21 -33.63 -3.39
C GLN A 296 -45.44 -34.58 -3.35
N VAL A 297 -46.49 -34.18 -2.63
CA VAL A 297 -47.89 -34.00 -3.14
C VAL A 297 -48.63 -33.04 -2.19
N GLY A 298 -49.33 -32.04 -2.73
CA GLY A 298 -50.07 -31.03 -1.97
C GLY A 298 -51.52 -31.39 -1.65
N LEU A 299 -52.13 -30.61 -0.76
CA LEU A 299 -53.56 -30.28 -0.70
C LEU A 299 -53.79 -29.32 0.47
N THR A 300 -54.20 -28.09 0.18
CA THR A 300 -55.00 -27.30 1.13
C THR A 300 -56.11 -26.61 0.35
N THR A 301 -57.32 -27.08 0.61
CA THR A 301 -58.58 -26.37 0.45
C THR A 301 -58.55 -25.10 1.27
N ASP A 302 -58.73 -23.95 0.62
CA ASP A 302 -59.81 -23.03 0.97
C ASP A 302 -59.88 -21.90 -0.05
N GLY A 303 -61.01 -21.84 -0.72
CA GLY A 303 -61.32 -20.84 -1.73
C GLY A 303 -61.49 -19.47 -1.09
N THR A 304 -60.61 -18.55 -1.44
CA THR A 304 -60.93 -17.11 -1.43
C THR A 304 -60.15 -16.44 -2.54
N VAL A 305 -60.91 -15.97 -3.52
CA VAL A 305 -60.44 -15.23 -4.69
C VAL A 305 -60.19 -13.79 -4.23
N PHE A 306 -58.94 -13.35 -4.19
CA PHE A 306 -58.63 -11.92 -4.07
C PHE A 306 -57.89 -11.44 -5.32
N SER A 307 -58.47 -10.39 -5.88
CA SER A 307 -58.05 -9.65 -7.06
C SER A 307 -56.61 -9.15 -6.94
N SER A 308 -55.84 -9.36 -8.01
CA SER A 308 -54.51 -8.82 -8.21
C SER A 308 -54.54 -7.28 -8.13
N LEU A 309 -53.81 -6.70 -7.18
CA LEU A 309 -53.46 -5.28 -7.17
C LEU A 309 -52.60 -4.95 -8.41
N PRO A 310 -52.80 -3.79 -9.07
CA PRO A 310 -52.01 -3.44 -10.25
C PRO A 310 -50.54 -3.32 -9.89
N LEU A 311 -49.68 -3.99 -10.67
CA LEU A 311 -48.23 -3.81 -10.65
C LEU A 311 -47.91 -2.31 -10.75
N LYS A 312 -47.49 -1.70 -9.63
CA LYS A 312 -46.87 -0.38 -9.65
C LYS A 312 -45.64 -0.50 -10.54
N ARG A 313 -45.67 0.18 -11.70
CA ARG A 313 -44.49 0.34 -12.54
C ARG A 313 -43.33 0.79 -11.64
N PRO A 314 -42.16 0.13 -11.67
CA PRO A 314 -41.03 0.64 -10.93
C PRO A 314 -40.72 2.04 -11.47
N LYS A 315 -40.76 3.05 -10.59
CA LYS A 315 -40.19 4.36 -10.92
C LYS A 315 -38.71 4.07 -11.24
N LEU A 316 -38.34 4.27 -12.50
CA LEU A 316 -36.96 4.20 -12.96
C LEU A 316 -36.21 5.34 -12.27
N MET A 317 -35.68 5.08 -11.08
CA MET A 317 -34.86 6.06 -10.37
C MET A 317 -33.47 6.03 -11.01
N PRO A 318 -32.95 7.17 -11.49
CA PRO A 318 -31.61 7.25 -12.04
C PRO A 318 -30.55 6.77 -11.02
N PRO A 319 -29.46 6.14 -11.49
CA PRO A 319 -28.33 5.73 -10.66
C PRO A 319 -27.82 6.82 -9.72
N LEU A 320 -27.32 6.43 -8.54
CA LEU A 320 -26.85 7.39 -7.50
C LEU A 320 -25.67 8.26 -7.95
N ASN A 321 -24.86 7.79 -8.89
CA ASN A 321 -23.75 8.54 -9.48
C ASN A 321 -24.18 9.63 -10.49
N GLU A 322 -25.47 9.69 -10.84
CA GLU A 322 -26.04 10.67 -11.78
C GLU A 322 -26.94 11.70 -11.10
N ARG A 323 -27.00 11.68 -9.75
CA ARG A 323 -27.80 12.63 -8.98
C ARG A 323 -27.07 13.11 -7.73
N VAL A 324 -27.15 14.41 -7.46
CA VAL A 324 -26.70 15.02 -6.20
C VAL A 324 -27.92 15.54 -5.47
N MET A 325 -27.94 15.39 -4.14
CA MET A 325 -28.94 16.01 -3.28
C MET A 325 -28.33 17.24 -2.62
N LEU A 326 -28.89 18.41 -2.90
CA LEU A 326 -28.51 19.66 -2.27
C LEU A 326 -29.54 19.99 -1.18
N TYR A 327 -29.09 20.51 -0.04
CA TYR A 327 -29.97 21.03 0.99
C TYR A 327 -29.97 22.55 0.85
N VAL A 328 -31.06 23.09 0.30
CA VAL A 328 -31.20 24.52 0.00
C VAL A 328 -32.14 25.18 1.00
N ARG A 329 -31.86 26.43 1.38
CA ARG A 329 -32.64 27.18 2.36
C ARG A 329 -32.64 28.66 1.95
N GLN A 330 -33.81 29.29 1.88
CA GLN A 330 -33.86 30.75 1.72
C GLN A 330 -33.55 31.43 3.06
N GLU A 331 -33.17 32.71 3.04
CA GLU A 331 -32.81 33.44 4.26
C GLU A 331 -33.97 33.51 5.28
N SER A 332 -35.22 33.46 4.79
CA SER A 332 -36.45 33.40 5.59
C SER A 332 -36.81 32.01 6.12
N ASP A 333 -36.15 30.94 5.66
CA ASP A 333 -36.55 29.58 5.99
C ASP A 333 -35.76 29.04 7.19
N GLU A 334 -36.46 28.42 8.15
CA GLU A 334 -35.82 27.77 9.30
C GLU A 334 -35.33 26.34 8.99
N ILE A 335 -35.75 25.75 7.86
CA ILE A 335 -35.50 24.36 7.51
C ILE A 335 -34.90 24.26 6.10
N TYR A 336 -33.94 23.35 5.92
CA TYR A 336 -33.37 23.05 4.61
C TYR A 336 -34.28 22.11 3.82
N THR A 337 -34.56 22.49 2.57
CA THR A 337 -35.31 21.68 1.61
C THR A 337 -34.35 20.83 0.77
N PRO A 338 -34.57 19.50 0.64
CA PRO A 338 -33.74 18.66 -0.21
C PRO A 338 -34.12 18.81 -1.70
N LEU A 339 -33.16 19.26 -2.52
CA LEU A 339 -33.27 19.43 -3.96
C LEU A 339 -32.45 18.36 -4.68
N HIS A 340 -33.09 17.62 -5.60
CA HIS A 340 -32.41 16.61 -6.42
C HIS A 340 -31.94 17.22 -7.74
N VAL A 341 -30.65 17.13 -8.02
CA VAL A 341 -30.04 17.63 -9.26
C VAL A 341 -29.56 16.45 -10.09
N SER A 342 -30.12 16.24 -11.28
CA SER A 342 -29.75 15.16 -12.20
C SER A 342 -29.82 15.62 -13.66
N PRO A 343 -28.70 15.60 -14.42
CA PRO A 343 -27.33 15.29 -14.02
C PRO A 343 -26.72 16.39 -13.10
N PRO A 344 -25.63 16.13 -12.35
CA PRO A 344 -24.99 17.11 -11.47
C PRO A 344 -24.18 18.15 -12.24
N THR A 345 -24.87 18.93 -13.06
CA THR A 345 -24.33 20.00 -13.89
C THR A 345 -25.05 21.31 -13.56
N THR A 346 -24.47 22.45 -13.95
CA THR A 346 -25.12 23.77 -13.85
C THR A 346 -26.47 23.79 -14.57
N GLN A 347 -26.61 23.09 -15.69
CA GLN A 347 -27.88 22.95 -16.40
C GLN A 347 -28.91 22.14 -15.59
N GLY A 348 -28.48 21.08 -14.91
CA GLY A 348 -29.35 20.28 -14.05
C GLY A 348 -29.87 21.08 -12.85
N LEU A 349 -29.07 22.00 -12.32
CA LEU A 349 -29.46 22.87 -11.21
C LEU A 349 -30.54 23.87 -11.63
N LEU A 350 -30.39 24.51 -12.79
CA LEU A 350 -31.40 25.44 -13.34
C LEU A 350 -32.75 24.74 -13.58
N ASN A 351 -32.72 23.49 -14.03
CA ASN A 351 -33.93 22.70 -14.24
C ASN A 351 -34.58 22.24 -12.93
N ALA A 352 -33.83 22.15 -11.83
CA ALA A 352 -34.34 21.70 -10.54
C ALA A 352 -35.19 22.79 -9.83
N ASP A 353 -34.88 24.07 -10.04
CA ASP A 353 -35.66 25.20 -9.52
C ASP A 353 -37.02 25.36 -10.22
N TYR A 354 -37.10 25.03 -11.51
CA TYR A 354 -38.33 25.21 -12.31
C TYR A 354 -39.41 24.14 -12.08
N CYS A 355 -39.15 23.10 -11.27
CA CYS A 355 -40.09 21.99 -11.05
C CYS A 355 -40.96 22.11 -9.80
N GLN A 356 -40.90 23.21 -9.03
CA GLN A 356 -41.79 23.41 -7.87
C GLN A 356 -43.11 24.13 -8.17
N ASP A 357 -43.29 24.72 -9.36
CA ASP A 357 -44.58 25.28 -9.79
C ASP A 357 -45.14 24.48 -10.98
N GLY A 358 -45.88 23.41 -10.67
CA GLY A 358 -46.57 22.56 -11.65
C GLY A 358 -47.58 21.60 -11.03
#